data_AF-A0A9E0AP41-F1
#
_entry.id   AF-A0A9E0AP41-F1
#
_cell.length_a   1.000
_cell.length_b   1.000
_cell.length_c   1.000
_cell.angle_alpha   90.00
_cell.angle_beta   90.00
_cell.angle_gamma   90.00
#
_symmetry.space_group_name_H-M   'P 1'
#
loop_
_entity.id
_entity.type
_entity.pdbx_description
1 polymer ?
#
loop_
_entity_poly.entity_id
_entity_poly.type
_entity_poly.pdbx_seq_one_letter_code
_entity_poly.pdbx_strand_id
1 'polypeptide(L)' 'MRIPVEPVPFTMQTLFVLLLCFKYPPIVSTGAVILYLLLGCFLPVFSGENYGKEVLLG' A
#
# COMPACT_ATOMS: atom_id res chain seq x y z
N MET A 1 17.16 3.97 -18.82
CA MET A 1 16.06 3.88 -17.83
C MET A 1 15.25 5.16 -17.88
N ARG A 2 14.03 5.11 -18.43
CA ARG A 2 13.05 6.19 -18.26
C ARG A 2 12.20 5.76 -17.08
N ILE A 3 12.23 6.51 -15.98
CA ILE A 3 11.29 6.28 -14.88
C ILE A 3 9.93 6.73 -15.41
N PRO A 4 8.93 5.85 -15.51
CA PRO A 4 7.59 6.26 -15.90
C PRO A 4 7.06 7.22 -14.82
N VAL A 5 6.94 8.50 -15.17
CA VAL A 5 6.33 9.53 -14.31
C VAL A 5 4.84 9.60 -14.67
N GLU A 6 4.16 8.46 -14.57
CA GLU A 6 2.71 8.46 -14.66
C GLU A 6 2.13 9.15 -13.42
N PRO A 7 1.00 9.85 -13.53
CA PRO A 7 0.41 10.53 -12.40
C PRO A 7 0.00 9.51 -11.33
N VAL A 8 0.68 9.55 -10.18
CA VAL A 8 0.31 8.75 -9.02
C VAL A 8 -1.00 9.32 -8.45
N PRO A 9 -2.09 8.54 -8.41
CA PRO A 9 -3.38 9.04 -7.95
C PRO A 9 -3.33 9.36 -6.46
N PHE A 10 -4.03 10.42 -6.06
CA PHE A 10 -4.22 10.74 -4.65
C PHE A 10 -5.32 9.82 -4.07
N THR A 11 -5.02 9.07 -3.02
CA THR A 11 -5.93 8.05 -2.46
C THR A 11 -6.06 8.19 -0.95
N MET A 12 -7.17 7.70 -0.38
CA MET A 12 -7.36 7.62 1.08
C MET A 12 -6.54 6.50 1.74
N GLN A 13 -5.90 5.64 0.96
CA GLN A 13 -5.17 4.49 1.45
C GLN A 13 -3.99 4.91 2.35
N THR A 14 -3.26 5.95 1.97
CA THR A 14 -2.14 6.50 2.75
C THR A 14 -2.61 7.14 4.06
N LEU A 15 -3.81 7.73 4.08
CA LEU A 15 -4.43 8.25 5.31
C LEU A 15 -4.68 7.12 6.31
N PHE A 16 -5.21 5.97 5.87
CA PHE A 16 -5.45 4.83 6.78
C PHE A 16 -4.15 4.22 7.31
N VAL A 17 -3.09 4.17 6.49
CA VAL A 17 -1.75 3.77 6.95
C VAL A 17 -1.25 4.72 8.04
N LEU A 18 -1.43 6.03 7.85
CA LEU A 18 -1.05 7.03 8.86
C LEU A 18 -1.85 6.86 10.16
N LEU A 19 -3.18 6.67 10.07
CA LEU A 19 -4.04 6.47 11.23
C LEU A 19 -3.69 5.19 12.00
N LEU A 20 -3.34 4.13 11.30
CA LEU A 20 -2.87 2.88 11.90
C LEU A 20 -1.58 3.11 12.69
N CYS A 21 -0.60 3.79 12.10
CA CYS A 21 0.64 4.16 12.78
C CYS A 21 0.44 5.12 13.96
N PHE A 22 -0.55 6.02 13.87
CA PHE A 22 -0.91 6.92 14.96
C PHE A 22 -1.54 6.20 16.16
N LYS A 23 -2.36 5.18 15.90
CA LYS A 23 -3.14 4.47 16.93
C LYS A 23 -2.39 3.33 17.61
N TYR A 24 -1.53 2.61 16.90
CA TYR A 24 -0.93 1.36 17.39
C TYR A 24 0.60 1.46 17.55
N PRO A 25 1.20 0.62 18.44
CA PRO A 25 2.64 0.56 18.60
C PRO A 25 3.35 0.21 17.27
N PRO A 26 4.60 0.67 17.08
CA PRO A 26 5.33 0.50 15.81
C PRO A 26 5.36 -0.93 15.30
N ILE A 27 5.61 -1.91 16.18
CA ILE A 27 5.70 -3.33 15.82
C ILE A 27 4.38 -3.84 15.22
N VAL A 28 3.25 -3.47 15.83
CA VAL A 28 1.92 -3.88 15.35
C VAL A 28 1.60 -3.20 14.02
N SER A 29 1.89 -1.91 13.91
CA SER A 29 1.64 -1.12 12.70
C SER A 29 2.45 -1.63 11.51
N THR A 30 3.75 -1.89 11.71
CA THR A 30 4.61 -2.46 10.68
C THR A 30 4.14 -3.85 10.25
N GLY A 31 3.78 -4.72 11.20
CA GLY A 31 3.24 -6.04 10.89
C GLY A 31 1.96 -5.97 10.05
N ALA A 32 1.03 -5.08 10.41
CA ALA A 32 -0.20 -4.88 9.66
C ALA A 32 0.05 -4.36 8.24
N VAL A 33 0.99 -3.42 8.05
CA VAL A 33 1.36 -2.91 6.73
C VAL A 33 2.05 -4.00 5.89
N ILE A 34 2.92 -4.82 6.48
CA ILE A 34 3.54 -5.96 5.76
C ILE A 34 2.46 -6.94 5.28
N LEU A 35 1.54 -7.33 6.18
CA LEU A 35 0.43 -8.21 5.81
C LEU A 35 -0.43 -7.60 4.71
N TYR A 36 -0.70 -6.30 4.78
CA TYR A 36 -1.42 -5.56 3.75
C TYR A 36 -0.72 -5.63 2.38
N LEU A 37 0.59 -5.41 2.33
CA LEU A 37 1.37 -5.49 1.09
C LEU A 37 1.42 -6.92 0.52
N LEU A 38 1.55 -7.92 1.39
CA LEU A 38 1.48 -9.33 0.99
C LEU A 38 0.10 -9.69 0.43
N LEU A 39 -0.97 -9.19 1.06
CA LEU A 39 -2.34 -9.38 0.59
C LEU A 39 -2.52 -8.77 -0.81
N GLY A 40 -1.96 -7.57 -1.03
CA GLY A 40 -1.96 -6.90 -2.32
C GLY A 40 -1.17 -7.58 -3.43
N CYS A 41 -0.36 -8.60 -3.14
CA CYS A 41 0.20 -9.46 -4.18
C CYS A 41 -0.83 -10.42 -4.80
N PHE A 42 -1.90 -10.77 -4.07
CA PHE A 42 -2.84 -11.82 -4.45
C PHE A 42 -4.29 -11.36 -4.57
N LEU A 43 -4.66 -10.24 -3.92
CA LEU A 43 -6.03 -9.75 -3.83
C LEU A 43 -6.12 -8.24 -4.13
N PRO A 44 -7.24 -7.78 -4.73
CA PRO A 44 -7.48 -6.38 -5.13
C PRO A 44 -7.73 -5.46 -3.93
N VAL A 45 -6.68 -5.17 -3.15
CA VAL A 45 -6.76 -4.37 -1.91
C VAL A 45 -6.08 -3.00 -2.03
N PHE A 46 -5.39 -2.72 -3.13
CA PHE A 46 -4.90 -1.38 -3.43
C PHE A 46 -6.02 -0.55 -4.07
N SER A 47 -5.90 0.77 -3.97
CA SER A 47 -6.87 1.70 -4.53
C SER A 47 -7.14 1.43 -6.00
N GLY A 48 -8.41 1.50 -6.43
CA GLY A 48 -8.82 1.20 -7.80
C GLY A 48 -8.82 -0.30 -8.14
N GLU A 49 -9.01 -1.17 -7.14
CA GLU A 49 -9.01 -2.64 -7.30
C GLU A 49 -7.68 -3.21 -7.83
N ASN A 50 -6.59 -2.47 -7.64
CA ASN A 50 -5.25 -2.88 -8.07
C ASN A 50 -4.66 -3.96 -7.17
N TYR A 51 -3.86 -4.86 -7.75
CA TYR A 51 -3.10 -5.91 -7.07
C TYR A 51 -2.00 -6.48 -7.96
N GLY A 52 -1.17 -7.34 -7.38
CA GLY A 52 -0.08 -8.04 -8.06
C GLY A 52 1.29 -7.48 -7.71
N LYS A 53 2.32 -8.29 -7.98
CA LYS A 53 3.73 -7.92 -7.74
C LYS A 53 4.17 -6.74 -8.60
N GLU A 54 3.53 -6.58 -9.75
CA GLU A 54 3.82 -5.58 -10.76
C GLU A 54 3.51 -4.18 -10.23
N VAL A 55 2.34 -4.04 -9.58
CA VAL A 55 1.93 -2.81 -8.88
C VAL A 55 2.89 -2.42 -7.75
N LEU A 56 3.53 -3.39 -7.09
CA LEU A 56 4.49 -3.12 -6.01
C LEU A 56 5.88 -2.72 -6.51
N LEU A 57 6.26 -3.13 -7.72
CA LEU A 57 7.59 -2.91 -8.28
C LEU A 57 7.68 -1.71 -9.21
N GLY A 58 6.53 -1.17 -9.64
CA GLY A 58 6.44 -0.01 -10.53
C GLY A 58 6.31 -0.41 -11.98
#